data_AF-A0A852P3B2-F1
#
_entry.id   AF-A0A852P3B2-F1
#
_cell.length_a   1.000
_cell.length_b   1.000
_cell.length_c   1.000
_cell.angle_alpha   90.00
_cell.angle_beta   90.00
_cell.angle_gamma   90.00
#
_symmetry.space_group_name_H-M   'P 1'
#
loop_
_entity.id
_entity.type
_entity.pdbx_description
1 polymer ?
#
loop_
_entity_poly.entity_id
_entity_poly.type
_entity_poly.pdbx_seq_one_letter_code
_entity_poly.pdbx_strand_id
1 'polypeptide(L)' 'SYGGYVPQFMYRFGNTYGKTTHDVLLDPCVRRSPRSVLAPLDRQKTLSEFSYFLEH' A
#
# COMPACT_ATOMS: atom_id res chain seq x y z
N SER A 1 -21.29 -35.17 9.05
CA SER A 1 -19.84 -34.90 9.11
C SER A 1 -19.63 -33.42 8.81
N TYR A 2 -19.09 -32.65 9.75
CA TYR A 2 -18.80 -31.23 9.57
C TYR A 2 -17.52 -31.12 8.74
N GLY A 3 -17.65 -30.81 7.45
CA GLY A 3 -16.53 -30.54 6.56
C GLY A 3 -15.79 -29.29 7.05
N GLY A 4 -14.62 -29.50 7.65
CA GLY A 4 -13.92 -28.52 8.46
C GLY A 4 -13.74 -27.16 7.77
N TYR A 5 -13.91 -26.11 8.56
CA TYR A 5 -13.46 -24.77 8.20
C TYR A 5 -11.93 -24.76 8.04
N VAL A 6 -11.44 -24.39 6.85
CA VAL A 6 -10.00 -24.19 6.58
C VAL A 6 -9.73 -22.68 6.45
N PRO A 7 -9.49 -21.96 7.56
CA PRO A 7 -9.35 -20.50 7.56
C PRO A 7 -8.15 -19.96 6.77
N GLN A 8 -7.21 -20.82 6.39
CA GLN A 8 -5.82 -20.38 6.11
C GLN A 8 -5.32 -20.72 4.71
N PHE A 9 -6.16 -21.28 3.84
CA PHE A 9 -5.72 -21.72 2.50
C PHE A 9 -5.80 -20.63 1.42
N MET A 10 -5.72 -19.34 1.77
CA MET A 10 -5.86 -18.29 0.74
C MET A 10 -4.68 -17.33 0.60
N TYR A 11 -3.58 -17.47 1.36
CA TYR A 11 -2.50 -16.47 1.26
C TYR A 11 -1.07 -16.98 1.45
N ARG A 12 -0.79 -18.23 1.03
CA ARG A 12 0.56 -18.81 1.14
C ARG A 12 1.25 -19.09 -0.20
N PHE A 13 0.57 -18.89 -1.32
CA PHE A 13 1.16 -18.99 -2.66
C PHE A 13 1.11 -17.61 -3.32
N GLY A 14 2.25 -16.92 -3.30
CA GLY A 14 2.39 -15.54 -3.75
C GLY A 14 2.65 -14.62 -2.58
N ASN A 15 3.71 -13.82 -2.69
CA ASN A 15 4.17 -12.89 -1.65
C ASN A 15 3.00 -12.18 -0.95
N THR A 16 3.02 -12.13 0.38
CA THR A 16 2.02 -11.37 1.14
C THR A 16 2.02 -9.91 0.66
N TYR A 17 0.88 -9.21 0.76
CA TYR A 17 0.83 -7.79 0.43
C TYR A 17 1.96 -7.00 1.11
N GLY A 18 2.36 -7.37 2.33
CA GLY A 18 3.49 -6.77 3.02
C GLY A 18 4.83 -6.94 2.28
N LYS A 19 5.15 -8.16 1.84
CA LYS A 19 6.39 -8.44 1.11
C LYS A 19 6.39 -7.80 -0.28
N THR A 20 5.30 -7.95 -1.02
CA THR A 20 5.15 -7.33 -2.36
C THR A 20 5.25 -5.82 -2.28
N THR A 21 4.55 -5.19 -1.32
CA THR A 21 4.60 -3.73 -1.15
C THR A 21 5.98 -3.26 -0.73
N HIS A 22 6.65 -3.99 0.17
CA HIS A 22 8.03 -3.70 0.57
C HIS A 22 8.99 -3.72 -0.63
N ASP A 23 8.92 -4.76 -1.46
CA ASP A 23 9.79 -4.90 -2.62
C ASP A 23 9.54 -3.78 -3.65
N VAL A 24 8.28 -3.44 -3.94
CA VAL A 24 7.91 -2.30 -4.80
C VAL A 24 8.37 -0.96 -4.23
N LEU A 25 8.28 -0.77 -2.91
CA LEU A 25 8.76 0.46 -2.25
C LEU A 25 10.28 0.60 -2.29
N LEU A 26 11.03 -0.52 -2.33
CA LEU A 26 12.49 -0.52 -2.39
C LEU A 26 13.06 -0.56 -3.81
N ASP A 27 12.29 -0.98 -4.80
CA ASP A 27 12.72 -1.02 -6.20
C ASP A 27 13.11 0.39 -6.73
N PRO A 28 14.37 0.62 -7.15
CA PRO A 28 14.80 1.88 -7.74
C PRO A 28 14.20 2.17 -9.12
N CYS A 29 13.72 1.15 -9.84
CA CYS A 29 13.10 1.28 -11.15
C CYS A 29 11.62 1.64 -11.08
N VAL A 30 10.98 1.50 -9.91
CA VAL A 30 9.60 1.91 -9.71
C VAL A 30 9.55 3.41 -9.42
N ARG A 31 8.77 4.14 -10.22
CA ARG A 31 8.46 5.55 -9.98
C ARG A 31 7.77 5.70 -8.63
N ARG A 32 8.45 6.34 -7.69
CA ARG A 32 7.89 6.63 -6.37
C ARG A 32 7.03 7.86 -6.42
N SER A 33 5.98 7.87 -5.59
CA SER A 33 5.29 9.11 -5.25
C SER A 33 6.29 10.08 -4.62
N PRO A 34 6.24 11.38 -4.93
CA PRO A 34 7.08 12.38 -4.27
C PRO A 34 6.77 12.50 -2.76
N ARG A 35 5.66 11.90 -2.30
CA ARG A 35 5.21 11.93 -0.91
C ARG A 35 5.04 10.53 -0.34
N SER A 36 5.55 10.33 0.88
CA SER A 36 5.31 9.10 1.65
C SER A 36 3.83 8.94 1.98
N VAL A 37 3.32 7.70 1.87
CA VAL A 37 1.95 7.34 2.31
C VAL A 37 1.76 7.56 3.80
N LEU A 38 2.84 7.47 4.58
CA LEU A 38 2.83 7.70 6.03
C LEU A 38 3.19 9.15 6.40
N ALA A 39 3.14 10.09 5.46
CA ALA A 39 3.41 11.49 5.79
C ALA A 39 2.29 12.05 6.69
N PRO A 40 2.62 12.85 7.72
CA PRO A 40 1.63 13.46 8.61
C PRO A 40 0.60 14.27 7.83
N LEU A 41 -0.69 14.04 8.11
CA LEU A 41 -1.82 14.70 7.45
C LEU A 41 -2.26 16.00 8.13
N ASP A 42 -1.73 16.28 9.31
CA ASP A 42 -2.01 17.47 10.12
C ASP A 42 -1.44 18.76 9.49
N ARG A 43 -0.51 18.63 8.54
CA ARG A 43 0.04 19.77 7.82
C ARG A 43 -0.97 20.25 6.77
N GLN A 44 -1.63 21.38 7.01
CA GLN A 44 -2.59 21.98 6.05
C GLN A 44 -2.03 22.11 4.62
N LYS A 45 -0.71 22.32 4.46
CA LYS A 45 -0.03 22.35 3.16
C LYS A 45 -0.07 21.00 2.41
N THR A 46 -0.05 19.86 3.10
CA THR A 46 -0.11 18.53 2.46
C THR A 46 -1.50 18.20 1.94
N LEU A 47 -2.55 18.70 2.60
CA LEU A 47 -3.93 18.46 2.17
C LEU A 47 -4.27 19.27 0.92
N SER A 48 -3.84 20.53 0.85
CA SER A 48 -4.03 21.37 -0.35
C SER A 48 -3.28 20.84 -1.56
N GLU A 49 -2.11 20.25 -1.35
CA GLU A 49 -1.34 19.63 -2.43
C GLU A 49 -2.03 18.36 -2.93
N PHE A 50 -2.62 17.56 -2.03
CA PHE A 50 -3.39 16.37 -2.39
C PHE A 50 -4.66 16.71 -3.19
N SER A 51 -5.41 17.74 -2.78
CA SER A 51 -6.59 18.17 -3.54
C SER A 51 -6.20 18.65 -4.95
N TYR A 52 -5.09 19.38 -5.10
CA TYR A 52 -4.61 19.85 -6.39
C TYR A 52 -4.32 18.70 -7.37
N PHE A 53 -3.70 17.61 -6.89
CA PHE A 53 -3.40 16.41 -7.68
C PHE A 53 -4.61 15.53 -8.00
N LEU A 54 -5.72 15.68 -7.29
CA LEU A 54 -6.96 14.93 -7.61
C LEU A 54 -7.84 15.68 -8.60
N GLU A 55 -7.71 17.01 -8.68
CA GLU A 55 -8.49 17.85 -9.57
C GLU A 55 -7.87 18.00 -10.98
N HIS A 56 -6.66 17.49 -11.22
CA HIS A 56 -5.94 17.53 -12.50
C HIS A 56 -5.31 16.17 -12.83
#